data_AF-A0A1V8M663-F1
#
_entry.id   AF-A0A1V8M663-F1
#
_cell.length_a   1.000
_cell.length_b   1.000
_cell.length_c   1.000
_cell.angle_alpha   90.00
_cell.angle_beta   90.00
_cell.angle_gamma   90.00
#
_symmetry.space_group_name_H-M   'P 1'
#
loop_
_entity.id
_entity.type
_entity.pdbx_description
1 polymer ?
#
loop_
_entity_poly.entity_id
_entity_poly.type
_entity_poly.pdbx_seq_one_letter_code
_entity_poly.pdbx_strand_id
1 'polypeptide(L)'
;MNVRVQIISPTHVGFLDNSPFNMLGYYQCYQEGLSAVKHNKPLVILLEYNEGNISMELFIASLLRECPTSKIILLGENLRDEDVLCCLLSGIYGYLDVKDMYKFQTKAVKAVANGEAWISRRLVALLIEGIRG
;
A
#
# COMPACT_ATOMS: atom_id res chain seq x y z
N MET A 1 -9.50 -2.96 17.52
CA MET A 1 -8.24 -2.31 17.10
C MET A 1 -8.58 -1.02 16.38
N ASN A 2 -8.04 0.11 16.84
CA ASN A 2 -8.18 1.39 16.16
C ASN A 2 -7.05 1.53 15.12
N VAL A 3 -7.24 0.96 13.93
CA VAL A 3 -6.23 1.05 12.86
C VAL A 3 -6.36 2.41 12.19
N ARG A 4 -5.29 3.20 12.22
CA ARG A 4 -5.21 4.52 11.59
C ARG A 4 -4.75 4.36 10.15
N VAL A 5 -5.60 4.71 9.19
CA VAL A 5 -5.39 4.47 7.76
C VAL A 5 -5.33 5.80 7.03
N GLN A 6 -4.36 5.93 6.10
CA GLN A 6 -4.30 7.03 5.15
C GLN A 6 -4.32 6.48 3.73
N ILE A 7 -4.99 7.17 2.81
CA ILE A 7 -5.08 6.78 1.40
C ILE A 7 -4.41 7.82 0.52
N ILE A 8 -3.57 7.36 -0.40
CA ILE A 8 -2.96 8.17 -1.45
C ILE A 8 -3.35 7.52 -2.78
N SER A 9 -4.38 8.07 -3.43
CA SER A 9 -4.97 7.53 -4.66
C SER A 9 -5.38 8.65 -5.61
N PRO A 10 -4.54 8.98 -6.61
CA PRO A 10 -4.83 10.00 -7.61
C PRO A 10 -6.07 9.75 -8.47
N THR A 11 -6.42 8.49 -8.78
CA THR A 11 -7.48 8.20 -9.76
C THR A 11 -8.87 7.96 -9.16
N HIS A 12 -9.07 8.26 -7.88
CA HIS A 12 -10.33 8.02 -7.18
C HIS A 12 -10.76 6.55 -7.16
N VAL A 13 -9.85 5.66 -6.76
CA VAL A 13 -10.26 4.28 -6.43
C VAL A 13 -11.20 4.35 -5.21
N GLY A 14 -12.49 4.09 -5.42
CA GLY A 14 -13.53 4.26 -4.39
C GLY A 14 -13.26 3.44 -3.13
N PHE A 15 -12.86 4.08 -2.04
CA PHE A 15 -12.27 3.40 -0.89
C PHE A 15 -13.03 3.70 0.42
N LEU A 16 -13.34 2.65 1.18
CA LEU A 16 -13.73 2.63 2.62
C LEU A 16 -14.83 3.59 3.12
N ASP A 17 -15.98 3.71 2.44
CA ASP A 17 -17.12 4.45 3.00
C ASP A 17 -17.80 3.80 4.23
N ASN A 18 -17.42 2.58 4.63
CA ASN A 18 -18.01 1.88 5.79
C ASN A 18 -16.99 1.02 6.58
N SER A 19 -15.74 1.44 6.64
CA SER A 19 -14.71 0.65 7.31
C SER A 19 -14.69 0.84 8.83
N PRO A 20 -14.28 -0.18 9.61
CA PRO A 20 -14.07 -0.04 11.06
C PRO A 20 -12.76 0.70 11.41
N PHE A 21 -12.12 1.36 10.44
CA PHE A 21 -10.81 1.99 10.60
C PHE A 21 -10.96 3.49 10.79
N ASN A 22 -9.99 4.09 11.50
CA ASN A 22 -9.90 5.54 11.62
C ASN A 22 -9.20 6.10 10.38
N MET A 23 -9.98 6.70 9.50
CA MET A 23 -9.49 7.33 8.26
C MET A 23 -8.88 8.70 8.59
N LEU A 24 -7.58 8.83 8.39
CA LEU A 24 -6.83 10.06 8.67
C LEU A 24 -6.89 11.06 7.52
N GLY A 25 -7.14 10.58 6.31
CA GLY A 25 -7.23 11.41 5.12
C GLY A 25 -7.20 10.60 3.83
N TYR A 26 -7.73 11.22 2.79
CA TYR A 26 -7.72 10.74 1.42
C TYR A 26 -7.05 11.81 0.55
N TYR A 27 -5.98 11.43 -0.14
CA TYR A 27 -5.15 12.36 -0.91
C TYR A 27 -5.05 11.91 -2.36
N GLN A 28 -5.36 12.80 -3.28
CA GLN A 28 -5.25 12.55 -4.73
C GLN A 28 -3.91 12.99 -5.31
N CYS A 29 -3.09 13.66 -4.50
CA CYS A 29 -1.78 14.15 -4.87
C CYS A 29 -0.74 13.43 -4.02
N TYR A 30 0.27 12.83 -4.67
CA TYR A 30 1.34 12.11 -3.97
C TYR A 30 2.11 13.03 -3.02
N GLN A 31 2.41 14.27 -3.43
CA GLN A 31 3.13 15.23 -2.59
C GLN A 31 2.33 15.62 -1.34
N GLU A 32 1.03 15.85 -1.47
CA GLU A 32 0.15 16.14 -0.33
C GLU A 32 0.03 14.94 0.60
N GLY A 33 -0.17 13.74 0.03
CA GLY A 33 -0.21 12.49 0.79
C GLY A 33 1.08 12.23 1.58
N LEU A 34 2.24 12.42 0.95
CA LEU A 34 3.55 12.32 1.61
C LEU A 34 3.68 13.33 2.76
N SER A 35 3.30 14.58 2.52
CA SER A 35 3.35 15.63 3.55
C SER A 35 2.44 15.30 4.74
N ALA A 36 1.29 14.68 4.49
CA ALA A 36 0.36 14.24 5.50
C ALA A 36 0.87 13.05 6.33
N VAL A 37 1.63 12.11 5.74
CA VAL A 37 2.20 10.96 6.46
C VAL A 37 3.05 11.41 7.65
N LYS A 38 3.86 12.46 7.48
CA LYS A 38 4.73 13.01 8.53
C LYS A 38 3.95 13.45 9.77
N HIS A 39 2.80 14.08 9.55
CA HIS A 39 1.98 14.66 10.62
C HIS A 39 1.03 13.64 11.23
N ASN A 40 0.33 12.89 10.37
CA ASN A 40 -0.72 11.97 10.78
C ASN A 40 -0.16 10.65 11.32
N LYS A 41 1.05 10.26 10.89
CA LYS A 41 1.73 9.01 11.25
C LYS A 41 0.79 7.79 11.15
N PRO A 42 0.21 7.52 9.97
CA PRO A 42 -0.70 6.40 9.79
C PRO A 42 -0.03 5.07 10.15
N LEU A 43 -0.82 4.09 10.59
CA LEU A 43 -0.31 2.72 10.76
C LEU A 43 -0.28 1.99 9.42
N VAL A 44 -1.33 2.18 8.61
CA VAL A 44 -1.43 1.61 7.26
C VAL A 44 -1.61 2.72 6.24
N ILE A 45 -0.82 2.69 5.18
CA ILE A 45 -0.96 3.55 4.01
C ILE A 45 -1.47 2.69 2.87
N LEU A 46 -2.57 3.11 2.26
CA LEU A 46 -3.06 2.54 1.02
C LEU A 46 -2.58 3.42 -0.12
N LEU A 47 -1.76 2.86 -0.99
CA LEU A 47 -1.01 3.60 -1.99
C LEU A 47 -1.38 3.09 -3.37
N GLU A 48 -2.03 3.92 -4.17
CA GLU A 48 -2.28 3.61 -5.57
C GLU A 48 -0.99 3.65 -6.38
N TYR A 49 -0.79 2.62 -7.19
CA TYR A 49 0.29 2.50 -8.15
C TYR A 49 0.02 3.36 -9.38
N ASN A 50 1.06 4.00 -9.91
CA ASN A 50 0.97 4.80 -11.12
C ASN A 50 2.22 4.61 -11.99
N GLU A 51 2.03 4.06 -13.19
CA GLU A 51 3.11 3.78 -14.15
C GLU A 51 3.75 5.03 -14.76
N GLY A 52 3.05 6.18 -14.73
CA GLY A 52 3.29 7.25 -15.70
C GLY A 52 4.20 8.39 -15.29
N ASN A 53 4.56 8.59 -14.01
CA ASN A 53 5.21 9.85 -13.61
C ASN A 53 6.21 9.81 -12.45
N ILE A 54 6.21 8.78 -11.60
CA ILE A 54 7.05 8.73 -10.39
C ILE A 54 7.63 7.32 -10.29
N SER A 55 8.94 7.21 -9.99
CA SER A 55 9.47 5.91 -9.53
C SER A 55 8.79 5.56 -8.21
N MET A 56 7.90 4.58 -8.28
CA MET A 56 7.08 4.18 -7.15
C MET A 56 7.94 3.74 -5.97
N GLU A 57 9.08 3.11 -6.25
CA GLU A 57 10.09 2.68 -5.29
C GLU A 57 10.65 3.86 -4.50
N LEU A 58 11.02 4.95 -5.19
CA LEU A 58 11.51 6.17 -4.54
C LEU A 58 10.44 6.85 -3.69
N PHE A 59 9.18 6.80 -4.13
CA PHE A 59 8.07 7.34 -3.37
C PHE A 59 7.78 6.51 -2.11
N ILE A 60 7.75 5.17 -2.23
CA ILE A 60 7.65 4.24 -1.10
C ILE A 60 8.78 4.51 -0.10
N ALA A 61 10.02 4.63 -0.56
CA ALA A 61 11.16 4.94 0.30
C ALA A 61 11.02 6.30 1.00
N SER A 62 10.41 7.29 0.33
CA SER A 62 10.13 8.60 0.92
C SER A 62 9.05 8.52 2.02
N LEU A 63 7.96 7.77 1.79
CA LEU A 63 6.93 7.52 2.80
C LEU A 63 7.52 6.84 4.04
N LEU A 64 8.34 5.80 3.84
CA LEU A 64 8.99 5.07 4.92
C LEU A 64 10.05 5.91 5.65
N ARG A 65 10.67 6.88 4.98
CA ARG A 65 11.56 7.85 5.64
C ARG A 65 10.80 8.78 6.56
N GLU A 66 9.64 9.29 6.13
CA GLU A 66 8.81 10.19 6.94
C GLU A 66 8.12 9.45 8.10
N CYS A 67 7.73 8.18 7.90
CA CYS A 67 7.15 7.34 8.94
C CYS A 67 7.61 5.87 8.82
N PRO A 68 8.75 5.49 9.45
CA PRO A 68 9.31 4.13 9.34
C PRO A 68 8.43 3.01 9.90
N THR A 69 7.40 3.36 10.66
CA THR A 69 6.45 2.41 11.27
C THR A 69 5.17 2.22 10.44
N SER A 70 4.98 3.04 9.40
CA SER A 70 3.88 2.87 8.46
C SER A 70 4.07 1.60 7.65
N LYS A 71 2.97 0.89 7.41
CA LYS A 71 2.93 -0.30 6.58
C LYS A 71 2.13 0.01 5.32
N ILE A 72 2.74 -0.20 4.16
CA ILE A 72 2.15 0.21 2.88
C ILE A 72 1.46 -0.98 2.23
N ILE A 73 0.23 -0.81 1.77
CA ILE A 73 -0.45 -1.73 0.85
C ILE A 73 -0.56 -1.01 -0.48
N LEU A 74 0.04 -1.61 -1.50
CA LEU A 74 -0.07 -1.13 -2.87
C LEU A 74 -1.44 -1.51 -3.43
N LEU A 75 -2.09 -0.56 -4.09
CA LEU A 75 -3.33 -0.73 -4.83
C LEU A 75 -3.00 -0.58 -6.31
N GLY A 76 -3.54 -1.44 -7.16
CA GLY A 76 -3.39 -1.28 -8.59
C GLY A 76 -4.33 -2.21 -9.34
N GLU A 77 -4.53 -1.95 -10.61
CA GLU A 77 -5.38 -2.78 -11.45
C GLU A 77 -4.51 -3.63 -12.38
N ASN A 78 -4.56 -4.96 -12.23
CA ASN A 78 -3.84 -5.92 -13.07
C ASN A 78 -2.34 -5.60 -13.21
N LEU A 79 -1.69 -5.15 -12.13
CA LEU A 79 -0.25 -4.89 -12.16
C LEU A 79 0.51 -6.16 -12.54
N ARG A 80 1.58 -5.99 -13.32
CA ARG A 80 2.50 -7.10 -13.62
C ARG A 80 3.23 -7.49 -12.35
N ASP A 81 3.63 -8.75 -12.25
CA ASP A 81 4.30 -9.22 -11.05
C ASP A 81 5.63 -8.54 -10.82
N GLU A 82 6.35 -8.22 -11.88
CA GLU A 82 7.64 -7.55 -11.80
C GLU A 82 7.49 -6.18 -11.10
N ASP A 83 6.42 -5.44 -11.41
CA ASP A 83 6.15 -4.14 -10.80
C ASP A 83 5.80 -4.28 -9.31
N VAL A 84 4.97 -5.27 -8.98
CA VAL A 84 4.61 -5.56 -7.58
C VAL A 84 5.84 -6.04 -6.79
N LEU A 85 6.69 -6.87 -7.39
CA LEU A 85 7.93 -7.36 -6.78
C LEU A 85 8.93 -6.22 -6.53
N CYS A 86 9.12 -5.30 -7.48
CA CYS A 86 9.95 -4.10 -7.27
C CYS A 86 9.45 -3.28 -6.08
N CYS A 87 8.13 -3.11 -5.94
CA CYS A 87 7.54 -2.41 -4.81
C CYS A 87 7.68 -3.19 -3.49
N LEU A 88 7.56 -4.54 -3.51
CA LEU A 88 7.79 -5.41 -2.34
C LEU A 88 9.22 -5.29 -1.83
N LEU A 89 10.20 -5.31 -2.73
CA LEU A 89 11.60 -5.08 -2.40
C LEU A 89 11.87 -3.66 -1.87
N SER A 90 11.01 -2.70 -2.21
CA SER A 90 11.04 -1.33 -1.68
C SER A 90 10.38 -1.17 -0.32
N GLY A 91 9.76 -2.22 0.24
CA GLY A 91 9.28 -2.26 1.62
C GLY A 91 7.76 -2.16 1.81
N ILE A 92 6.95 -2.39 0.77
CA ILE A 92 5.50 -2.56 0.97
C ILE A 92 5.20 -3.88 1.69
N TYR A 93 4.10 -3.91 2.44
CA TYR A 93 3.62 -5.08 3.20
C TYR A 93 2.54 -5.87 2.45
N GLY A 94 1.98 -5.33 1.37
CA GLY A 94 0.97 -6.03 0.61
C GLY A 94 0.61 -5.39 -0.70
N TYR A 95 -0.08 -6.16 -1.54
CA TYR A 95 -0.67 -5.74 -2.79
C TYR A 95 -2.14 -6.17 -2.83
N LEU A 96 -3.01 -5.27 -3.25
CA LEU A 96 -4.43 -5.55 -3.44
C LEU A 96 -4.85 -5.05 -4.82
N ASP A 97 -5.36 -5.97 -5.64
CA ASP A 97 -5.95 -5.61 -6.92
C ASP A 97 -7.24 -4.83 -6.69
N VAL A 98 -7.44 -3.74 -7.43
CA VAL A 98 -8.63 -2.89 -7.34
C VAL A 98 -9.92 -3.70 -7.53
N LYS A 99 -9.90 -4.73 -8.37
CA LYS A 99 -11.06 -5.63 -8.61
C LYS A 99 -11.47 -6.39 -7.36
N ASP A 100 -10.50 -6.71 -6.51
CA ASP A 100 -10.65 -7.52 -5.30
C ASP A 100 -10.82 -6.67 -4.03
N MET A 101 -10.68 -5.35 -4.18
CA MET A 101 -10.59 -4.40 -3.09
C MET A 101 -11.82 -4.40 -2.18
N TYR A 102 -13.03 -4.30 -2.74
CA TYR A 102 -14.27 -4.32 -1.96
C TYR A 102 -14.42 -5.58 -1.10
N LYS A 103 -13.90 -6.71 -1.59
CA LYS A 103 -13.99 -8.01 -0.93
C LYS A 103 -12.96 -8.19 0.18
N PHE A 104 -11.76 -7.65 -0.01
CA PHE A 104 -10.61 -7.99 0.84
C PHE A 104 -9.98 -6.82 1.59
N GLN A 105 -10.31 -5.56 1.29
CA GLN A 105 -9.71 -4.36 1.93
C GLN A 105 -9.66 -4.45 3.46
N THR A 106 -10.75 -4.84 4.11
CA THR A 106 -10.81 -4.93 5.58
C THR A 106 -9.91 -6.04 6.12
N LYS A 107 -9.78 -7.16 5.40
CA LYS A 107 -8.90 -8.26 5.80
C LYS A 107 -7.43 -7.88 5.58
N ALA A 108 -7.13 -7.31 4.42
CA ALA A 108 -5.79 -6.85 4.06
C ALA A 108 -5.25 -5.83 5.07
N VAL A 109 -6.02 -4.78 5.37
CA VAL A 109 -5.63 -3.76 6.35
C VAL A 109 -5.44 -4.34 7.75
N LYS A 110 -6.29 -5.27 8.19
CA LYS A 110 -6.14 -5.92 9.51
C LYS A 110 -4.89 -6.80 9.59
N ALA A 111 -4.67 -7.65 8.58
CA ALA A 111 -3.49 -8.52 8.50
C ALA A 111 -2.21 -7.68 8.53
N VAL A 112 -2.12 -6.67 7.68
CA VAL A 112 -0.98 -5.76 7.60
C VAL A 112 -0.79 -4.98 8.89
N ALA A 113 -1.86 -4.44 9.48
CA ALA A 113 -1.79 -3.78 10.79
C ALA A 113 -1.17 -4.69 11.87
N ASN A 114 -1.46 -6.00 11.83
CA ASN A 114 -0.87 -7.01 12.72
C ASN A 114 0.56 -7.44 12.36
N GLY A 115 1.10 -7.00 11.22
CA GLY A 115 2.46 -7.34 10.78
C GLY A 115 2.52 -8.52 9.82
N GLU A 116 1.37 -9.01 9.37
CA GLU A 116 1.30 -10.07 8.35
C GLU A 116 1.34 -9.45 6.96
N ALA A 117 2.10 -10.05 6.04
CA ALA A 117 2.11 -9.62 4.65
C ALA A 117 0.78 -9.99 3.95
N TRP A 118 0.27 -9.10 3.10
CA TRP A 118 -0.90 -9.37 2.26
C TRP A 118 -0.49 -9.50 0.79
N ILE A 119 0.00 -10.67 0.40
CA ILE A 119 0.44 -10.97 -0.96
C ILE A 119 -0.04 -12.34 -1.41
N SER A 120 -0.18 -12.53 -2.71
CA SER A 120 -0.58 -13.83 -3.27
C SER A 120 0.52 -14.88 -3.04
N ARG A 121 0.14 -16.15 -2.92
CA ARG A 121 1.11 -17.27 -2.84
C ARG A 121 2.04 -17.34 -4.06
N ARG A 122 1.57 -16.84 -5.20
CA ARG A 122 2.34 -16.77 -6.44
C ARG A 122 3.48 -15.75 -6.35
N LEU A 123 3.21 -14.55 -5.82
CA LEU A 123 4.24 -13.54 -5.54
C LEU A 123 5.28 -14.05 -4.51
N VAL A 124 4.83 -14.79 -3.51
CA VAL A 124 5.74 -15.46 -2.55
C VAL A 124 6.68 -16.43 -3.25
N ALA A 125 6.17 -17.25 -4.18
CA ALA A 125 7.01 -18.17 -4.95
C ALA A 125 8.06 -17.42 -5.77
N LEU A 126 7.66 -16.36 -6.47
CA LEU A 126 8.58 -15.52 -7.27
C LEU A 126 9.65 -14.85 -6.39
N LEU A 127 9.30 -14.35 -5.20
CA LEU A 127 10.27 -13.81 -4.24
C LEU A 127 11.29 -14.88 -3.80
N ILE A 128 10.83 -16.09 -3.49
CA ILE A 128 11.70 -17.20 -3.08
C ILE A 128 12.63 -17.61 -4.22
N GLU A 129 12.14 -17.64 -5.46
CA GLU A 129 12.96 -17.91 -6.64
C GLU A 129 14.03 -16.83 -6.83
N GLY A 130 13.68 -15.56 -6.67
CA GLY A 130 14.62 -14.43 -6.77
C GLY A 130 15.73 -14.43 -5.71
N ILE A 131 15.49 -15.02 -4.53
CA ILE A 131 16.51 -15.18 -3.46
C ILE A 131 17.43 -16.38 -3.70
N ARG A 132 16.96 -17.38 -4.47
CA ARG A 132 17.72 -18.61 -4.75
C ARG A 132 18.72 -18.47 -5.90
N GLY A 133 18.62 -17.40 -6.69
CA GLY A 133 19.62 -17.02 -7.71
C GLY A 133 20.84 -16.37 -7.10
#